data_AF-A0A2S0JTC7-F1
#
_entry.id   AF-A0A2S0JTC7-F1
#
_cell.length_a   1.000
_cell.length_b   1.000
_cell.length_c   1.000
_cell.angle_alpha   90.00
_cell.angle_beta   90.00
_cell.angle_gamma   90.00
#
_symmetry.space_group_name_H-M   'P 1'
#
loop_
_entity.id
_entity.type
_entity.pdbx_description
1 polymer ?
#
loop_
_entity_poly.entity_id
_entity_poly.type
_entity_poly.pdbx_seq_one_letter_code
_entity_poly.pdbx_strand_id
1 'polypeptide(L)'
;MGVSMNINTFQKQFNKTILKRGLDYYTNGLVEDIVQIDEHNWQAEVAGSSTYIVDIRTNKKGDILYADCDCPYDDDCKHIAAALYAIQHQQGTTSVQTTAKPSLQQLLQSQTKEQLVEIIMKVGKNHPTFIKELEILITAPDDALNAAEKLIVHHINAVQDHRSGFIPWNQSSKALRGVKTIQCHIGEHIENGEYLTAIQLSLLCFQHTLDALHYSDDSNGDFGDSIEESLAFIEDAIREGGDVWNTEQYETVYELIIKEAMHTDLDGWPDWRISFLQSCIPLCHDDAIEKKYVALLHSLSTQGDSWSANYMNKQLKELQFQIISSKYSNEDVEKFLEQNIEDAGMRERVILSAIEQGDYAKVLQLSQDGQKHNHDFSGIVNKWKRYAFTAHKALDNKEDMHELALQLLLGGDNEYYDEFKKLHSAQQWSKTFNQLLEQLKKHNPYFYATLIVEEKQYAHILDYCKERPMRIEQYYPHIREHYYEEVCALFIDTVTSSAKQASDRRRYQEVCRTITIMRKAGYVLEATQLIADLLQTYPKRRAFVDELRKLK
;
A
#
# COMPACT_ATOMS: atom_id res chain seq x y z
N MET A 1 7.79 10.17 6.09
CA MET A 1 8.00 9.80 7.50
C MET A 1 6.63 9.51 8.09
N GLY A 2 6.21 8.25 8.03
CA GLY A 2 4.97 7.82 8.70
C GLY A 2 5.14 8.05 10.19
N VAL A 3 4.20 8.74 10.81
CA VAL A 3 4.20 8.91 12.26
C VAL A 3 3.97 7.50 12.82
N SER A 4 4.95 6.93 13.52
CA SER A 4 4.73 5.70 14.29
C SER A 4 3.70 5.99 15.40
N MET A 5 2.72 5.10 15.58
CA MET A 5 1.69 5.26 16.59
C MET A 5 2.34 5.11 17.96
N ASN A 6 2.27 6.14 18.82
CA ASN A 6 2.80 6.06 20.18
C ASN A 6 1.65 6.09 21.19
N ILE A 7 1.75 5.32 22.27
CA ILE A 7 0.70 5.18 23.29
C ILE A 7 0.31 6.51 23.94
N ASN A 8 1.20 7.51 23.90
CA ASN A 8 0.92 8.85 24.41
C ASN A 8 0.29 9.79 23.37
N THR A 9 0.35 9.47 22.08
CA THR A 9 -0.08 10.34 20.98
C THR A 9 -0.93 9.67 19.89
N PHE A 10 -1.45 8.46 20.17
CA PHE A 10 -2.20 7.63 19.21
C PHE A 10 -3.42 8.33 18.61
N GLN A 11 -3.97 9.33 19.30
CA GLN A 11 -5.19 10.06 18.89
C GLN A 11 -5.11 10.66 17.48
N LYS A 12 -3.90 10.98 16.99
CA LYS A 12 -3.70 11.57 15.67
C LYS A 12 -3.90 10.59 14.51
N GLN A 13 -3.89 9.29 14.80
CA GLN A 13 -3.89 8.23 13.79
C GLN A 13 -5.27 7.62 13.57
N PHE A 14 -6.15 7.69 14.57
CA PHE A 14 -7.52 7.24 14.43
C PHE A 14 -8.40 8.25 13.67
N ASN A 15 -9.34 7.73 12.88
CA ASN A 15 -10.44 8.53 12.35
C ASN A 15 -11.18 9.23 13.50
N LYS A 16 -11.48 10.54 13.36
CA LYS A 16 -12.13 11.36 14.40
C LYS A 16 -13.42 10.73 14.96
N THR A 17 -14.18 10.04 14.13
CA THR A 17 -15.44 9.37 14.53
C THR A 17 -15.15 8.16 15.41
N ILE A 18 -14.16 7.35 15.04
CA ILE A 18 -13.75 6.17 15.80
C ILE A 18 -13.11 6.58 17.11
N LEU A 19 -12.20 7.56 17.08
CA LEU A 19 -11.55 8.08 18.27
C LEU A 19 -12.56 8.60 19.29
N LYS A 20 -13.58 9.34 18.84
CA LYS A 20 -14.67 9.81 19.70
C LYS A 20 -15.43 8.65 20.33
N ARG A 21 -15.78 7.63 19.53
CA ARG A 21 -16.46 6.43 20.04
C ARG A 21 -15.59 5.65 21.04
N GLY A 22 -14.28 5.55 20.81
CA GLY A 22 -13.35 4.92 21.75
C GLY A 22 -13.27 5.69 23.06
N LEU A 23 -13.22 7.03 23.00
CA LEU A 23 -13.29 7.88 24.19
C LEU A 23 -14.63 7.72 24.93
N ASP A 24 -15.75 7.64 24.20
CA ASP A 24 -17.08 7.40 24.78
C ASP A 24 -17.10 6.02 25.48
N TYR A 25 -16.50 4.97 24.90
CA TYR A 25 -16.42 3.65 25.51
C TYR A 25 -15.62 3.67 26.81
N TYR A 26 -14.43 4.28 26.77
CA TYR A 26 -13.59 4.43 27.95
C TYR A 26 -14.30 5.23 29.06
N THR A 27 -14.87 6.38 28.74
CA THR A 27 -15.53 7.26 29.72
C THR A 27 -16.83 6.69 30.30
N ASN A 28 -17.53 5.83 29.54
CA ASN A 28 -18.70 5.11 30.03
C ASN A 28 -18.35 3.82 30.80
N GLY A 29 -17.07 3.54 31.05
CA GLY A 29 -16.64 2.37 31.81
C GLY A 29 -16.85 1.04 31.07
N LEU A 30 -16.83 1.05 29.73
CA LEU A 30 -16.96 -0.17 28.92
C LEU A 30 -15.63 -0.92 28.75
N VAL A 31 -14.52 -0.38 29.23
CA VAL A 31 -13.29 -1.17 29.43
C VAL A 31 -13.44 -1.86 30.79
N GLU A 32 -13.86 -3.12 30.75
CA GLU A 32 -14.28 -3.90 31.93
C GLU A 32 -13.07 -4.31 32.78
N ASP A 33 -12.00 -4.74 32.10
CA ASP A 33 -10.72 -5.07 32.74
C ASP A 33 -9.54 -4.64 31.85
N ILE A 34 -8.41 -4.37 32.50
CA ILE A 34 -7.15 -4.14 31.82
C ILE A 34 -6.00 -4.69 32.66
N VAL A 35 -5.24 -5.59 32.04
CA VAL A 35 -4.14 -6.30 32.65
C VAL A 35 -2.86 -5.91 31.94
N GLN A 36 -1.90 -5.40 32.71
CA GLN A 36 -0.52 -5.28 32.26
C GLN A 36 0.16 -6.64 32.46
N ILE A 37 0.44 -7.32 31.35
CA ILE A 37 1.07 -8.65 31.34
C ILE A 37 2.54 -8.52 31.76
N ASP A 38 3.24 -7.54 31.19
CA ASP A 38 4.61 -7.13 31.51
C ASP A 38 4.84 -5.63 31.24
N GLU A 39 6.09 -5.15 31.24
CA GLU A 39 6.41 -3.72 31.04
C GLU A 39 5.93 -3.15 29.69
N HIS A 40 5.68 -3.99 28.69
CA HIS A 40 5.45 -3.61 27.30
C HIS A 40 4.17 -4.18 26.68
N ASN A 41 3.52 -5.15 27.35
CA ASN A 41 2.34 -5.85 26.86
C ASN A 41 1.12 -5.64 27.77
N TRP A 42 -0.02 -5.28 27.17
CA TRP A 42 -1.32 -5.14 27.84
C TRP A 42 -2.39 -5.95 27.12
N GLN A 43 -3.36 -6.43 27.90
CA GLN A 43 -4.60 -6.99 27.40
C GLN A 43 -5.78 -6.28 28.10
N ALA A 44 -6.81 -5.93 27.33
CA ALA A 44 -8.02 -5.31 27.86
C ALA A 44 -9.28 -6.05 27.41
N GLU A 45 -10.25 -6.15 28.30
CA GLU A 45 -11.60 -6.62 28.00
C GLU A 45 -12.50 -5.40 27.79
N VAL A 46 -13.08 -5.29 26.59
CA VAL A 46 -13.93 -4.15 26.22
C VAL A 46 -15.34 -4.62 25.86
N ALA A 47 -16.32 -4.18 26.64
CA ALA A 47 -17.73 -4.47 26.44
C ALA A 47 -18.30 -3.79 25.18
N GLY A 48 -18.98 -4.58 24.36
CA GLY A 48 -19.74 -4.13 23.19
C GLY A 48 -20.99 -4.98 22.96
N SER A 49 -21.23 -5.40 21.71
CA SER A 49 -22.24 -6.44 21.42
C SER A 49 -21.88 -7.81 22.00
N SER A 50 -20.59 -8.01 22.29
CA SER A 50 -19.98 -9.07 23.09
C SER A 50 -18.80 -8.43 23.85
N THR A 51 -18.21 -9.14 24.81
CA THR A 51 -16.90 -8.75 25.35
C THR A 51 -15.85 -9.04 24.27
N TYR A 52 -15.04 -8.03 23.96
CA TYR A 52 -13.95 -8.13 22.99
C TYR A 52 -12.61 -8.06 23.72
N ILE A 53 -11.66 -8.87 23.29
CA ILE A 53 -10.29 -8.86 23.81
C ILE A 53 -9.45 -7.96 22.92
N VAL A 54 -8.70 -7.06 23.55
CA VAL A 54 -7.79 -6.13 22.90
C VAL A 54 -6.38 -6.37 23.41
N ASP A 55 -5.46 -6.69 22.51
CA ASP A 55 -4.04 -6.93 22.82
C ASP A 55 -3.20 -5.75 22.30
N ILE A 56 -2.37 -5.17 23.16
CA ILE A 56 -1.53 -4.01 22.84
C ILE A 56 -0.09 -4.30 23.24
N ARG A 57 0.85 -4.13 22.30
CA ARG A 57 2.29 -4.25 22.54
C ARG A 57 3.00 -2.96 22.18
N THR A 58 3.96 -2.57 23.01
CA THR A 58 4.81 -1.39 22.77
C THR A 58 6.29 -1.72 22.84
N ASN A 59 7.13 -0.87 22.25
CA ASN A 59 8.57 -0.91 22.50
C ASN A 59 8.93 -0.13 23.79
N LYS A 60 10.22 -0.13 24.14
CA LYS A 60 10.77 0.63 25.28
C LYS A 60 10.51 2.15 25.23
N LYS A 61 10.21 2.71 24.06
CA LYS A 61 9.89 4.14 23.85
C LYS A 61 8.39 4.43 23.90
N GLY A 62 7.55 3.41 24.08
CA GLY A 62 6.10 3.52 24.07
C GLY A 62 5.48 3.59 22.67
N ASP A 63 6.26 3.32 21.61
CA ASP A 63 5.70 3.17 20.27
C ASP A 63 4.95 1.84 20.21
N ILE A 64 3.72 1.89 19.72
CA ILE A 64 2.84 0.73 19.59
C ILE A 64 3.38 -0.10 18.42
N LEU A 65 3.85 -1.30 18.75
CA LEU A 65 4.31 -2.29 17.78
C LEU A 65 3.13 -3.10 17.24
N TYR A 66 2.14 -3.35 18.08
CA TYR A 66 0.98 -4.16 17.77
C TYR A 66 -0.24 -3.68 18.56
N ALA A 67 -1.39 -3.59 17.92
CA ALA A 67 -2.68 -3.36 18.57
C ALA A 67 -3.75 -4.10 17.79
N ASP A 68 -4.35 -5.11 18.41
CA ASP A 68 -5.33 -5.98 17.77
C ASP A 68 -6.56 -6.15 18.65
N CYS A 69 -7.69 -6.39 18.02
CA CYS A 69 -8.94 -6.64 18.72
C CYS A 69 -9.73 -7.72 17.98
N ASP A 70 -10.22 -8.70 18.72
CA ASP A 70 -11.03 -9.81 18.19
C ASP A 70 -12.44 -9.40 17.70
N CYS A 71 -12.69 -8.11 17.52
CA CYS A 71 -13.97 -7.60 17.04
C CYS A 71 -14.09 -7.72 15.51
N PRO A 72 -15.31 -7.86 14.98
CA PRO A 72 -15.53 -8.13 13.55
C PRO A 72 -15.39 -6.89 12.63
N TYR A 73 -14.72 -5.83 13.09
CA TYR A 73 -14.58 -4.56 12.37
C TYR A 73 -13.10 -4.19 12.21
N ASP A 74 -12.80 -3.34 11.22
CA ASP A 74 -11.47 -2.83 10.81
C ASP A 74 -10.43 -2.63 11.94
N ASP A 75 -9.15 -2.78 11.57
CA ASP A 75 -7.97 -2.78 12.44
C ASP A 75 -7.86 -1.57 13.38
N ASP A 76 -8.37 -0.40 12.98
CA ASP A 76 -8.47 0.78 13.84
C ASP A 76 -9.83 0.84 14.55
N CYS A 77 -10.17 -0.17 15.35
CA CYS A 77 -11.49 -0.24 15.96
C CYS A 77 -11.64 0.67 17.19
N LYS A 78 -12.89 0.98 17.56
CA LYS A 78 -13.19 1.78 18.76
C LYS A 78 -12.74 1.12 20.08
N HIS A 79 -12.61 -0.21 20.12
CA HIS A 79 -12.18 -0.93 21.32
C HIS A 79 -10.68 -0.75 21.57
N ILE A 80 -9.86 -0.80 20.51
CA ILE A 80 -8.43 -0.47 20.58
C ILE A 80 -8.24 0.96 21.08
N ALA A 81 -8.98 1.92 20.51
CA ALA A 81 -8.93 3.31 20.98
C ALA A 81 -9.33 3.43 22.47
N ALA A 82 -10.36 2.69 22.92
CA ALA A 82 -10.79 2.69 24.31
C ALA A 82 -9.73 2.09 25.27
N ALA A 83 -9.10 0.98 24.87
CA ALA A 83 -8.03 0.35 25.61
C ALA A 83 -6.80 1.26 25.71
N LEU A 84 -6.41 1.92 24.62
CA LEU A 84 -5.31 2.89 24.60
C LEU A 84 -5.57 4.09 25.53
N TYR A 85 -6.82 4.60 25.57
CA TYR A 85 -7.20 5.63 26.56
C TYR A 85 -7.08 5.12 28.01
N ALA A 86 -7.46 3.86 28.26
CA ALA A 86 -7.33 3.26 29.57
C ALA A 86 -5.86 3.12 30.01
N ILE A 87 -4.98 2.66 29.10
CA ILE A 87 -3.53 2.56 29.39
C ILE A 87 -2.94 3.95 29.64
N GLN A 88 -3.25 4.93 28.78
CA GLN A 88 -2.76 6.29 28.94
C GLN A 88 -3.20 6.90 30.27
N HIS A 89 -4.43 6.65 30.72
CA HIS A 89 -4.89 7.12 32.02
C HIS A 89 -4.18 6.40 33.18
N GLN A 90 -3.96 5.08 33.10
CA GLN A 90 -3.20 4.33 34.11
C GLN A 90 -1.75 4.84 34.23
N GLN A 91 -1.11 5.17 33.11
CA GLN A 91 0.23 5.76 33.09
C GLN A 91 0.26 7.24 33.53
N GLY A 92 -0.83 8.00 33.32
CA GLY A 92 -0.93 9.42 33.70
C GLY A 92 -1.32 9.67 35.16
N THR A 93 -1.93 8.69 35.85
CA THR A 93 -2.36 8.82 37.26
C THR A 93 -1.28 8.48 38.30
N THR A 94 -0.05 8.22 37.87
CA THR A 94 1.09 7.84 38.73
C THR A 94 1.74 9.03 39.47
N SER A 95 0.93 9.85 40.16
CA SER A 95 1.43 10.85 41.14
C SER A 95 0.81 10.72 42.54
N VAL A 96 0.01 9.68 42.79
CA VAL A 96 -0.44 9.34 44.15
C VAL A 96 0.07 7.95 44.50
N GLN A 97 0.80 7.87 45.60
CA GLN A 97 1.34 6.65 46.20
C GLN A 97 0.26 5.58 46.41
N THR A 98 0.04 4.73 45.42
CA THR A 98 -0.44 3.37 45.61
C THR A 98 0.77 2.46 45.46
N THR A 99 1.05 1.69 46.51
CA THR A 99 2.05 0.61 46.49
C THR A 99 1.90 -0.18 45.20
N ALA A 100 2.92 -0.16 44.34
CA ALA A 100 2.94 -0.88 43.08
C ALA A 100 2.55 -2.34 43.36
N LYS A 101 1.38 -2.74 42.83
CA LYS A 101 0.95 -4.13 42.90
C LYS A 101 2.06 -4.95 42.21
N PRO A 102 2.60 -6.01 42.83
CA PRO A 102 3.63 -6.81 42.20
C PRO A 102 3.10 -7.33 40.86
N SER A 103 3.92 -7.26 39.82
CA SER A 103 3.54 -7.79 38.50
C SER A 103 3.26 -9.30 38.61
N LEU A 104 2.49 -9.84 37.66
CA LEU A 104 2.24 -11.27 37.63
C LEU A 104 3.56 -12.07 37.63
N GLN A 105 4.55 -11.60 36.88
CA GLN A 105 5.89 -12.19 36.85
C GLN A 105 6.55 -12.22 38.24
N GLN A 106 6.50 -11.13 39.01
CA GLN A 106 7.06 -11.08 40.36
C GLN A 106 6.32 -12.02 41.33
N LEU A 107 5.00 -12.09 41.20
CA LEU A 107 4.19 -13.01 42.00
C LEU A 107 4.54 -14.47 41.69
N LEU A 108 4.70 -14.83 40.41
CA LEU A 108 5.09 -16.17 39.98
C LEU A 108 6.52 -16.53 40.43
N GLN A 109 7.48 -15.61 40.30
CA GLN A 109 8.86 -15.83 40.76
C GLN A 109 8.98 -16.06 42.27
N SER A 110 8.02 -15.54 43.06
CA SER A 110 7.98 -15.75 44.51
C SER A 110 7.34 -17.08 44.94
N GLN A 111 6.75 -17.84 44.02
CA GLN A 111 6.13 -19.14 44.31
C GLN A 111 7.17 -20.28 44.28
N THR A 112 6.89 -21.38 44.99
CA THR A 112 7.68 -22.61 44.84
C THR A 112 7.33 -23.32 43.53
N LYS A 113 8.21 -24.23 43.09
CA LYS A 113 7.96 -25.06 41.91
C LYS A 113 6.63 -25.82 42.00
N GLU A 114 6.32 -26.37 43.17
CA GLU A 114 5.09 -27.14 43.41
C GLU A 114 3.85 -26.25 43.29
N GLN A 115 3.92 -25.03 43.82
CA GLN A 115 2.84 -24.05 43.72
C GLN A 115 2.63 -23.57 42.28
N LEU A 116 3.71 -23.37 41.52
CA LEU A 116 3.62 -23.04 40.10
C LEU A 116 2.94 -24.14 39.30
N VAL A 117 3.30 -25.41 39.53
CA VAL A 117 2.62 -26.55 38.90
C VAL A 117 1.15 -26.58 39.29
N GLU A 118 0.80 -26.36 40.55
CA GLU A 118 -0.60 -26.32 40.98
C GLU A 118 -1.39 -25.17 40.33
N ILE A 119 -0.80 -23.98 40.23
CA ILE A 119 -1.40 -22.82 39.55
C ILE A 119 -1.64 -23.13 38.07
N ILE A 120 -0.63 -23.64 37.37
CA ILE A 120 -0.72 -24.03 35.96
C ILE A 120 -1.84 -25.06 35.76
N MET A 121 -1.89 -26.10 36.59
CA MET A 121 -2.92 -27.14 36.51
C MET A 121 -4.30 -26.58 36.83
N LYS A 122 -4.40 -25.61 37.74
CA LYS A 122 -5.67 -24.97 38.10
C LYS A 122 -6.21 -24.09 36.97
N VAL A 123 -5.35 -23.33 36.30
CA VAL A 123 -5.71 -22.55 35.10
C VAL A 123 -6.10 -23.52 33.98
N GLY A 124 -5.25 -24.51 33.73
CA GLY A 124 -5.44 -25.47 32.66
C GLY A 124 -6.73 -26.30 32.73
N LYS A 125 -7.27 -26.58 33.93
CA LYS A 125 -8.56 -27.28 34.09
C LYS A 125 -9.69 -26.64 33.29
N ASN A 126 -9.69 -25.32 33.12
CA ASN A 126 -10.73 -24.59 32.41
C ASN A 126 -10.29 -24.16 31.00
N HIS A 127 -9.04 -24.40 30.62
CA HIS A 127 -8.46 -24.00 29.34
C HIS A 127 -7.70 -25.18 28.70
N PRO A 128 -8.39 -26.15 28.07
CA PRO A 128 -7.77 -27.34 27.49
C PRO A 128 -6.75 -27.03 26.38
N THR A 129 -6.97 -25.96 25.62
CA THR A 129 -6.03 -25.47 24.60
C THR A 129 -4.73 -24.98 25.24
N PHE A 130 -4.80 -24.21 26.33
CA PHE A 130 -3.63 -23.76 27.08
C PHE A 130 -2.81 -24.95 27.61
N ILE A 131 -3.45 -25.99 28.14
CA ILE A 131 -2.72 -27.20 28.57
C ILE A 131 -2.01 -27.87 27.39
N LYS A 132 -2.67 -28.00 26.25
CA LYS A 132 -2.08 -28.64 25.08
C LYS A 132 -0.91 -27.83 24.50
N GLU A 133 -1.05 -26.50 24.43
CA GLU A 133 0.01 -25.58 24.02
C GLU A 133 1.21 -25.68 24.99
N LEU A 134 0.96 -25.63 26.30
CA LEU A 134 1.98 -25.75 27.33
C LEU A 134 2.65 -27.13 27.33
N GLU A 135 1.89 -28.20 27.11
CA GLU A 135 2.42 -29.56 26.95
C GLU A 135 3.36 -29.65 25.76
N ILE A 136 2.99 -29.09 24.60
CA ILE A 136 3.85 -29.05 23.40
C ILE A 136 5.17 -28.32 23.69
N LEU A 137 5.09 -27.17 24.37
CA LEU A 137 6.27 -26.36 24.71
C LEU A 137 7.19 -27.05 25.73
N ILE A 138 6.63 -27.74 26.73
CA ILE A 138 7.42 -28.37 27.81
C ILE A 138 7.95 -29.77 27.40
N THR A 139 7.25 -30.51 26.53
CA THR A 139 7.66 -31.87 26.13
C THR A 139 8.72 -31.94 25.04
N ALA A 140 9.10 -30.80 24.45
CA ALA A 140 10.14 -30.71 23.44
C ALA A 140 11.39 -29.91 23.89
N PRO A 141 12.00 -30.22 25.06
CA PRO A 141 13.11 -29.42 25.59
C PRO A 141 14.42 -29.57 24.79
N ASP A 142 14.57 -30.63 23.98
CA ASP A 142 15.81 -30.86 23.21
C ASP A 142 15.71 -30.38 21.74
N ASP A 143 14.53 -29.94 21.27
CA ASP A 143 14.30 -29.51 19.89
C ASP A 143 13.18 -28.46 19.79
N ALA A 144 13.56 -27.19 19.95
CA ALA A 144 12.64 -26.04 19.89
C ALA A 144 11.90 -25.93 18.56
N LEU A 145 12.51 -26.36 17.44
CA LEU A 145 11.89 -26.33 16.12
C LEU A 145 10.72 -27.30 16.02
N ASN A 146 10.88 -28.52 16.53
CA ASN A 146 9.80 -29.50 16.56
C ASN A 146 8.64 -29.08 17.47
N ALA A 147 8.94 -28.37 18.58
CA ALA A 147 7.92 -27.77 19.44
C ALA A 147 7.10 -26.72 18.67
N ALA A 148 7.80 -25.81 17.98
CA ALA A 148 7.22 -24.76 17.17
C ALA A 148 6.36 -25.33 16.04
N GLU A 149 6.87 -26.33 15.32
CA GLU A 149 6.16 -26.98 14.22
C GLU A 149 4.84 -27.59 14.71
N LYS A 150 4.88 -28.34 15.81
CA LYS A 150 3.67 -28.95 16.39
C LYS A 150 2.64 -27.90 16.79
N LEU A 151 3.08 -26.75 17.33
CA LEU A 151 2.19 -25.67 17.71
C LEU A 151 1.54 -25.03 16.47
N ILE A 152 2.32 -24.71 15.45
CA ILE A 152 1.85 -24.15 14.18
C ILE A 152 0.81 -25.08 13.53
N VAL A 153 1.20 -26.34 13.31
CA VAL A 153 0.35 -27.35 12.68
C VAL A 153 -0.91 -27.63 13.52
N HIS A 154 -0.83 -27.56 14.85
CA HIS A 154 -1.99 -27.73 15.71
C HIS A 154 -3.06 -26.67 15.44
N HIS A 155 -2.68 -25.40 15.33
CA HIS A 155 -3.63 -24.30 15.12
C HIS A 155 -4.21 -24.28 13.70
N ILE A 156 -3.38 -24.53 12.68
CA ILE A 156 -3.84 -24.63 11.29
C ILE A 156 -4.89 -25.74 11.16
N ASN A 157 -4.58 -26.95 11.63
CA ASN A 157 -5.49 -28.10 11.52
C ASN A 157 -6.75 -27.97 12.39
N ALA A 158 -6.73 -27.16 13.45
CA ALA A 158 -7.87 -27.00 14.35
C ALA A 158 -9.06 -26.27 13.70
N VAL A 159 -8.81 -25.50 12.63
CA VAL A 159 -9.83 -24.66 11.99
C VAL A 159 -10.13 -25.05 10.53
N GLN A 160 -9.41 -26.03 9.98
CA GLN A 160 -9.72 -26.60 8.67
C GLN A 160 -11.10 -27.26 8.67
N ASP A 161 -11.90 -26.99 7.63
CA ASP A 161 -13.15 -27.70 7.42
C ASP A 161 -12.87 -29.19 7.18
N HIS A 162 -13.51 -30.07 7.96
CA HIS A 162 -13.26 -31.51 7.89
C HIS A 162 -13.62 -32.17 6.55
N ARG A 163 -14.39 -31.51 5.68
CA ARG A 163 -14.78 -32.06 4.37
C ARG A 163 -13.92 -31.54 3.24
N SER A 164 -13.58 -30.26 3.25
CA SER A 164 -12.79 -29.64 2.17
C SER A 164 -11.31 -29.43 2.50
N GLY A 165 -10.92 -29.48 3.78
CA GLY A 165 -9.59 -29.06 4.24
C GLY A 165 -9.37 -27.55 4.15
N PHE A 166 -10.41 -26.78 3.83
CA PHE A 166 -10.31 -25.35 3.54
C PHE A 166 -10.41 -24.50 4.81
N ILE A 167 -9.65 -23.40 4.86
CA ILE A 167 -9.71 -22.41 5.94
C ILE A 167 -10.43 -21.15 5.41
N PRO A 168 -11.64 -20.83 5.90
CA PRO A 168 -12.36 -19.62 5.49
C PRO A 168 -11.74 -18.36 6.12
N TRP A 169 -11.92 -17.21 5.48
CA TRP A 169 -11.27 -15.94 5.85
C TRP A 169 -11.52 -15.52 7.31
N ASN A 170 -12.67 -15.87 7.86
CA ASN A 170 -13.05 -15.54 9.24
C ASN A 170 -12.40 -16.46 10.29
N GLN A 171 -11.60 -17.44 9.88
CA GLN A 171 -10.81 -18.31 10.74
C GLN A 171 -9.30 -18.13 10.56
N SER A 172 -8.85 -17.29 9.62
CA SER A 172 -7.44 -17.04 9.30
C SER A 172 -6.62 -16.66 10.53
N SER A 173 -7.05 -15.65 11.30
CA SER A 173 -6.42 -15.28 12.58
C SER A 173 -6.28 -16.45 13.57
N LYS A 174 -7.25 -17.37 13.64
CA LYS A 174 -7.16 -18.55 14.52
C LYS A 174 -6.23 -19.62 13.97
N ALA A 175 -6.19 -19.82 12.65
CA ALA A 175 -5.26 -20.72 11.99
C ALA A 175 -3.81 -20.30 12.28
N LEU A 176 -3.54 -19.00 12.19
CA LEU A 176 -2.22 -18.40 12.32
C LEU A 176 -1.79 -18.14 13.77
N ARG A 177 -2.62 -18.45 14.76
CA ARG A 177 -2.29 -18.25 16.18
C ARG A 177 -0.97 -18.95 16.58
N GLY A 178 -0.74 -20.16 16.07
CA GLY A 178 0.51 -20.87 16.30
C GLY A 178 1.71 -20.14 15.68
N VAL A 179 1.55 -19.68 14.43
CA VAL A 179 2.58 -18.91 13.70
C VAL A 179 2.91 -17.62 14.44
N LYS A 180 1.90 -16.81 14.80
CA LYS A 180 2.07 -15.55 15.55
C LYS A 180 2.73 -15.75 16.91
N THR A 181 2.46 -16.88 17.57
CA THR A 181 3.12 -17.22 18.84
C THR A 181 4.61 -17.45 18.64
N ILE A 182 4.99 -18.21 17.61
CA ILE A 182 6.41 -18.47 17.31
C ILE A 182 7.11 -17.21 16.82
N GLN A 183 6.45 -16.38 16.00
CA GLN A 183 6.95 -15.06 15.58
C GLN A 183 7.29 -14.14 16.75
N CYS A 184 6.47 -14.15 17.82
CA CYS A 184 6.79 -13.43 19.04
C CYS A 184 8.13 -13.91 19.66
N HIS A 185 8.34 -15.22 19.72
CA HIS A 185 9.58 -15.81 20.26
C HIS A 185 10.79 -15.60 19.34
N ILE A 186 10.60 -15.52 18.03
CA ILE A 186 11.67 -15.18 17.08
C ILE A 186 12.28 -13.82 17.43
N GLY A 187 11.45 -12.81 17.74
CA GLY A 187 11.93 -11.51 18.21
C GLY A 187 12.80 -11.61 19.47
N GLU A 188 12.40 -12.44 20.45
CA GLU A 188 13.19 -12.68 21.67
C GLU A 188 14.54 -13.35 21.36
N HIS A 189 14.58 -14.31 20.43
CA HIS A 189 15.83 -14.96 20.00
C HIS A 189 16.78 -13.95 19.34
N ILE A 190 16.27 -13.03 18.51
CA ILE A 190 17.08 -11.95 17.91
C ILE A 190 17.66 -11.06 19.00
N GLU A 191 16.84 -10.61 19.96
CA GLU A 191 17.30 -9.77 21.08
C GLU A 191 18.38 -10.44 21.95
N ASN A 192 18.33 -11.77 22.07
CA ASN A 192 19.29 -12.56 22.82
C ASN A 192 20.55 -12.94 22.02
N GLY A 193 20.64 -12.56 20.74
CA GLY A 193 21.77 -12.87 19.85
C GLY A 193 21.74 -14.31 19.30
N GLU A 194 20.61 -14.99 19.38
CA GLU A 194 20.39 -16.37 18.92
C GLU A 194 19.92 -16.41 17.46
N TYR A 195 20.65 -15.70 16.59
CA TYR A 195 20.23 -15.38 15.22
C TYR A 195 19.98 -16.61 14.33
N LEU A 196 20.78 -17.67 14.45
CA LEU A 196 20.59 -18.89 13.65
C LEU A 196 19.26 -19.58 13.98
N THR A 197 18.92 -19.63 15.27
CA THR A 197 17.64 -20.19 15.74
C THR A 197 16.47 -19.33 15.28
N ALA A 198 16.60 -18.00 15.34
CA ALA A 198 15.61 -17.07 14.80
C ALA A 198 15.36 -17.32 13.31
N ILE A 199 16.40 -17.50 12.49
CA ILE A 199 16.28 -17.80 11.06
C ILE A 199 15.57 -19.14 10.84
N GLN A 200 15.94 -20.19 11.57
CA GLN A 200 15.33 -21.51 11.42
C GLN A 200 13.84 -21.50 11.79
N LEU A 201 13.46 -20.81 12.87
CA LEU A 201 12.06 -20.64 13.27
C LEU A 201 11.30 -19.79 12.25
N SER A 202 11.92 -18.75 11.69
CA SER A 202 11.29 -17.90 10.68
C SER A 202 11.02 -18.68 9.39
N LEU A 203 11.98 -19.50 8.94
CA LEU A 203 11.80 -20.40 7.79
C LEU A 203 10.67 -21.40 8.03
N LEU A 204 10.58 -21.94 9.26
CA LEU A 204 9.50 -22.85 9.64
C LEU A 204 8.12 -22.15 9.58
N CYS A 205 8.01 -20.95 10.14
CA CYS A 205 6.80 -20.12 10.06
C CYS A 205 6.43 -19.82 8.60
N PHE A 206 7.40 -19.43 7.78
CA PHE A 206 7.23 -19.16 6.36
C PHE A 206 6.65 -20.38 5.63
N GLN A 207 7.31 -21.55 5.75
CA GLN A 207 6.94 -22.78 5.04
C GLN A 207 5.52 -23.24 5.36
N HIS A 208 5.17 -23.30 6.65
CA HIS A 208 3.84 -23.74 7.07
C HIS A 208 2.74 -22.72 6.71
N THR A 209 3.06 -21.43 6.71
CA THR A 209 2.12 -20.39 6.28
C THR A 209 1.90 -20.41 4.77
N LEU A 210 2.97 -20.61 3.99
CA LEU A 210 2.90 -20.74 2.54
C LEU A 210 2.09 -21.97 2.11
N ASP A 211 2.33 -23.12 2.75
CA ASP A 211 1.52 -24.33 2.51
C ASP A 211 0.04 -24.06 2.84
N ALA A 212 -0.22 -23.45 4.00
CA ALA A 212 -1.58 -23.14 4.42
C ALA A 212 -2.32 -22.17 3.51
N LEU A 213 -1.62 -21.20 2.92
CA LEU A 213 -2.18 -20.25 1.98
C LEU A 213 -2.84 -20.94 0.78
N HIS A 214 -2.32 -22.09 0.31
CA HIS A 214 -2.87 -22.82 -0.83
C HIS A 214 -4.29 -23.37 -0.61
N TYR A 215 -4.71 -23.55 0.65
CA TYR A 215 -6.04 -24.04 1.01
C TYR A 215 -6.78 -23.06 1.94
N SER A 216 -6.45 -21.77 1.87
CA SER A 216 -7.06 -20.73 2.70
C SER A 216 -7.66 -19.59 1.87
N ASP A 217 -8.68 -18.93 2.42
CA ASP A 217 -9.18 -17.65 1.91
C ASP A 217 -8.41 -16.50 2.57
N ASP A 218 -7.45 -15.94 1.83
CA ASP A 218 -6.62 -14.83 2.28
C ASP A 218 -7.16 -13.45 1.85
N SER A 219 -8.49 -13.32 1.68
CA SER A 219 -9.10 -12.03 1.29
C SER A 219 -8.82 -10.89 2.29
N ASN A 220 -8.47 -11.22 3.54
CA ASN A 220 -8.08 -10.27 4.57
C ASN A 220 -6.56 -10.00 4.62
N GLY A 221 -5.73 -10.78 3.92
CA GLY A 221 -4.28 -10.63 3.89
C GLY A 221 -3.51 -11.27 5.06
N ASP A 222 -4.18 -11.86 6.06
CA ASP A 222 -3.55 -12.44 7.25
C ASP A 222 -2.38 -13.40 6.94
N PHE A 223 -2.53 -14.28 5.94
CA PHE A 223 -1.47 -15.25 5.58
C PHE A 223 -0.32 -14.57 4.85
N GLY A 224 -0.62 -13.69 3.90
CA GLY A 224 0.38 -12.83 3.25
C GLY A 224 1.19 -12.04 4.26
N ASP A 225 0.54 -11.40 5.23
CA ASP A 225 1.19 -10.61 6.28
C ASP A 225 2.10 -11.48 7.17
N SER A 226 1.65 -12.68 7.57
CA SER A 226 2.49 -13.62 8.32
C SER A 226 3.70 -14.13 7.53
N ILE A 227 3.58 -14.25 6.21
CA ILE A 227 4.70 -14.58 5.32
C ILE A 227 5.72 -13.43 5.29
N GLU A 228 5.26 -12.20 5.05
CA GLU A 228 6.12 -11.02 5.02
C GLU A 228 6.81 -10.77 6.37
N GLU A 229 6.11 -10.98 7.48
CA GLU A 229 6.70 -10.89 8.82
C GLU A 229 7.81 -11.93 9.04
N SER A 230 7.62 -13.15 8.55
CA SER A 230 8.67 -14.19 8.60
C SER A 230 9.90 -13.80 7.77
N LEU A 231 9.71 -13.21 6.59
CA LEU A 231 10.80 -12.69 5.76
C LEU A 231 11.54 -11.52 6.45
N ALA A 232 10.80 -10.62 7.10
CA ALA A 232 11.37 -9.50 7.84
C ALA A 232 12.26 -9.99 9.00
N PHE A 233 11.82 -10.99 9.77
CA PHE A 233 12.65 -11.58 10.82
C PHE A 233 13.94 -12.23 10.29
N ILE A 234 13.88 -12.85 9.11
CA ILE A 234 15.09 -13.40 8.46
C ILE A 234 16.05 -12.27 8.10
N GLU A 235 15.56 -11.18 7.49
CA GLU A 235 16.38 -10.03 7.15
C GLU A 235 17.02 -9.41 8.40
N ASP A 236 16.25 -9.23 9.46
CA ASP A 236 16.72 -8.65 10.73
C ASP A 236 17.77 -9.55 11.39
N ALA A 237 17.52 -10.86 11.48
CA ALA A 237 18.47 -11.81 12.06
C ALA A 237 19.78 -11.91 11.25
N ILE A 238 19.72 -11.82 9.91
CA ILE A 238 20.92 -11.80 9.06
C ILE A 238 21.70 -10.51 9.25
N ARG A 239 21.01 -9.37 9.26
CA ARG A 239 21.63 -8.06 9.42
C ARG A 239 22.33 -7.92 10.77
N GLU A 240 21.69 -8.37 11.85
CA GLU A 240 22.28 -8.32 13.20
C GLU A 240 23.34 -9.41 13.43
N GLY A 241 23.14 -10.60 12.86
CA GLY A 241 24.08 -11.71 12.96
C GLY A 241 25.39 -11.48 12.22
N GLY A 242 25.38 -10.69 11.15
CA GLY A 242 26.55 -10.42 10.30
C GLY A 242 27.77 -9.91 11.09
N ASP A 243 27.56 -9.11 12.13
CA ASP A 243 28.67 -8.54 12.92
C ASP A 243 29.34 -9.55 13.88
N VAL A 244 28.67 -10.67 14.17
CA VAL A 244 29.12 -11.63 15.19
C VAL A 244 29.50 -13.01 14.64
N TRP A 245 29.02 -13.37 13.45
CA TRP A 245 29.20 -14.70 12.91
C TRP A 245 30.63 -14.99 12.44
N ASN A 246 31.05 -16.24 12.61
CA ASN A 246 32.25 -16.76 11.98
C ASN A 246 31.96 -17.26 10.55
N THR A 247 33.00 -17.56 9.77
CA THR A 247 32.88 -18.01 8.37
C THR A 247 31.99 -19.25 8.19
N GLU A 248 32.00 -20.20 9.13
CA GLU A 248 31.16 -21.40 9.07
C GLU A 248 29.67 -21.08 9.26
N GLN A 249 29.36 -20.15 10.17
CA GLN A 249 28.00 -19.67 10.39
C GLN A 249 27.48 -18.87 9.19
N TYR A 250 28.32 -18.02 8.60
CA TYR A 250 28.02 -17.31 7.36
C TYR A 250 27.64 -18.27 6.22
N GLU A 251 28.45 -19.31 5.99
CA GLU A 251 28.16 -20.33 4.97
C GLU A 251 26.88 -21.10 5.28
N THR A 252 26.68 -21.49 6.55
CA THR A 252 25.47 -22.20 6.99
C THR A 252 24.21 -21.39 6.72
N VAL A 253 24.21 -20.10 7.08
CA VAL A 253 23.08 -19.20 6.85
C VAL A 253 22.83 -19.01 5.36
N TYR A 254 23.89 -18.78 4.58
CA TYR A 254 23.79 -18.67 3.12
C TYR A 254 23.14 -19.92 2.50
N GLU A 255 23.61 -21.12 2.87
CA GLU A 255 23.06 -22.37 2.36
C GLU A 255 21.59 -22.57 2.73
N LEU A 256 21.19 -22.23 3.96
CA LEU A 256 19.80 -22.31 4.43
C LEU A 256 18.87 -21.42 3.59
N ILE A 257 19.25 -20.16 3.39
CA ILE A 257 18.43 -19.20 2.64
C ILE A 257 18.36 -19.56 1.16
N ILE A 258 19.50 -19.92 0.54
CA ILE A 258 19.50 -20.29 -0.88
C ILE A 258 18.70 -21.58 -1.11
N LYS A 259 18.77 -22.55 -0.19
CA LYS A 259 17.96 -23.77 -0.27
C LYS A 259 16.47 -23.42 -0.31
N GLU A 260 16.01 -22.50 0.53
CA GLU A 260 14.62 -22.07 0.56
C GLU A 260 14.25 -21.26 -0.68
N ALA A 261 15.07 -20.27 -1.07
CA ALA A 261 14.82 -19.44 -2.24
C ALA A 261 14.63 -20.27 -3.53
N MET A 262 15.37 -21.38 -3.64
CA MET A 262 15.35 -22.29 -4.79
C MET A 262 14.29 -23.40 -4.67
N HIS A 263 13.48 -23.40 -3.61
CA HIS A 263 12.40 -24.38 -3.45
C HIS A 263 11.32 -24.20 -4.52
N THR A 264 10.74 -25.32 -4.97
CA THR A 264 9.72 -25.33 -6.04
C THR A 264 8.40 -24.70 -5.62
N ASP A 265 8.13 -24.66 -4.31
CA ASP A 265 6.89 -24.05 -3.78
C ASP A 265 6.85 -22.54 -4.07
N LEU A 266 7.99 -21.91 -4.38
CA LEU A 266 8.10 -20.51 -4.77
C LEU A 266 7.96 -20.25 -6.28
N ASP A 267 7.71 -21.25 -7.13
CA ASP A 267 7.65 -21.06 -8.59
C ASP A 267 6.51 -20.12 -9.05
N GLY A 268 5.49 -19.92 -8.21
CA GLY A 268 4.42 -18.93 -8.40
C GLY A 268 4.63 -17.60 -7.67
N TRP A 269 5.70 -17.48 -6.87
CA TRP A 269 5.92 -16.40 -5.91
C TRP A 269 7.28 -15.74 -6.11
N PRO A 270 7.50 -15.07 -7.26
CA PRO A 270 8.80 -14.47 -7.58
C PRO A 270 9.20 -13.41 -6.56
N ASP A 271 8.25 -12.68 -5.98
CA ASP A 271 8.54 -11.61 -5.02
C ASP A 271 9.15 -12.17 -3.74
N TRP A 272 8.56 -13.21 -3.14
CA TRP A 272 9.14 -13.88 -1.96
C TRP A 272 10.47 -14.57 -2.26
N ARG A 273 10.63 -15.15 -3.46
CA ARG A 273 11.94 -15.67 -3.90
C ARG A 273 12.98 -14.55 -3.95
N ILE A 274 12.63 -13.38 -4.48
CA ILE A 274 13.53 -12.22 -4.49
C ILE A 274 13.82 -11.73 -3.07
N SER A 275 12.85 -11.73 -2.15
CA SER A 275 13.08 -11.36 -0.75
C SER A 275 14.13 -12.25 -0.07
N PHE A 276 14.07 -13.58 -0.26
CA PHE A 276 15.12 -14.47 0.23
C PHE A 276 16.47 -14.20 -0.42
N LEU A 277 16.51 -13.97 -1.73
CA LEU A 277 17.77 -13.65 -2.39
C LEU A 277 18.32 -12.32 -1.86
N GLN A 278 17.49 -11.31 -1.65
CA GLN A 278 17.88 -10.01 -1.11
C GLN A 278 18.44 -10.12 0.30
N SER A 279 17.89 -10.98 1.15
CA SER A 279 18.40 -11.17 2.51
C SER A 279 19.82 -11.75 2.57
N CYS A 280 20.33 -12.34 1.48
CA CYS A 280 21.73 -12.78 1.37
C CYS A 280 22.73 -11.64 1.07
N ILE A 281 22.28 -10.43 0.72
CA ILE A 281 23.20 -9.33 0.35
C ILE A 281 24.19 -8.98 1.48
N PRO A 282 23.78 -8.84 2.76
CA PRO A 282 24.72 -8.61 3.86
C PRO A 282 25.80 -9.69 3.99
N LEU A 283 25.49 -10.95 3.60
CA LEU A 283 26.43 -12.06 3.64
C LEU A 283 27.56 -11.93 2.60
N CYS A 284 27.34 -11.13 1.54
CA CYS A 284 28.33 -10.88 0.48
C CYS A 284 29.48 -9.97 0.91
N HIS A 285 29.54 -9.53 2.19
CA HIS A 285 30.77 -8.95 2.73
C HIS A 285 31.93 -9.95 2.65
N ASP A 286 31.65 -11.25 2.82
CA ASP A 286 32.62 -12.32 2.57
C ASP A 286 32.81 -12.56 1.05
N ASP A 287 34.06 -12.48 0.58
CA ASP A 287 34.41 -12.61 -0.84
C ASP A 287 34.08 -13.99 -1.43
N ALA A 288 34.13 -15.05 -0.62
CA ALA A 288 33.83 -16.40 -1.10
C ALA A 288 32.33 -16.59 -1.30
N ILE A 289 31.52 -16.06 -0.38
CA ILE A 289 30.05 -16.06 -0.50
C ILE A 289 29.61 -15.17 -1.65
N GLU A 290 30.15 -13.95 -1.78
CA GLU A 290 29.84 -13.06 -2.89
C GLU A 290 30.06 -13.74 -4.24
N LYS A 291 31.21 -14.41 -4.41
CA LYS A 291 31.53 -15.12 -5.66
C LYS A 291 30.51 -16.22 -5.98
N LYS A 292 30.06 -16.99 -4.97
CA LYS A 292 29.03 -18.02 -5.14
C LYS A 292 27.68 -17.39 -5.49
N TYR A 293 27.32 -16.32 -4.80
CA TYR A 293 26.04 -15.64 -4.95
C TYR A 293 25.91 -14.96 -6.31
N VAL A 294 26.94 -14.23 -6.77
CA VAL A 294 26.97 -13.64 -8.10
C VAL A 294 26.87 -14.71 -9.20
N ALA A 295 27.53 -15.85 -9.04
CA ALA A 295 27.40 -16.98 -9.96
C ALA A 295 25.99 -17.56 -9.97
N LEU A 296 25.34 -17.67 -8.81
CA LEU A 296 23.94 -18.08 -8.70
C LEU A 296 23.01 -17.10 -9.42
N LEU A 297 23.11 -15.79 -9.15
CA LEU A 297 22.28 -14.78 -9.81
C LEU A 297 22.44 -14.83 -11.34
N HIS A 298 23.66 -15.05 -11.84
CA HIS A 298 23.90 -15.22 -13.27
C HIS A 298 23.21 -16.48 -13.81
N SER A 299 23.24 -17.60 -13.08
CA SER A 299 22.58 -18.84 -13.49
C SER A 299 21.04 -18.75 -13.52
N LEU A 300 20.46 -17.87 -12.69
CA LEU A 300 19.02 -17.60 -12.65
C LEU A 300 18.56 -16.65 -13.76
N SER A 301 19.48 -15.88 -14.34
CA SER A 301 19.15 -14.99 -15.44
C SER A 301 18.78 -15.78 -16.70
N THR A 302 17.70 -15.41 -17.37
CA THR A 302 17.21 -16.11 -18.56
C THR A 302 17.18 -15.19 -19.78
N GLN A 303 17.35 -15.75 -20.97
CA GLN A 303 17.27 -15.00 -22.24
C GLN A 303 15.84 -15.00 -22.83
N GLY A 304 14.83 -15.28 -22.01
CA GLY A 304 13.44 -15.38 -22.45
C GLY A 304 12.74 -14.02 -22.48
N ASP A 305 11.92 -13.78 -23.50
CA ASP A 305 11.14 -12.54 -23.64
C ASP A 305 9.80 -12.54 -22.87
N SER A 306 9.57 -13.53 -21.98
CA SER A 306 8.34 -13.55 -21.20
C SER A 306 8.32 -12.40 -20.18
N TRP A 307 7.11 -11.93 -19.83
CA TRP A 307 6.97 -10.91 -18.80
C TRP A 307 7.62 -11.33 -17.47
N SER A 308 7.44 -12.61 -17.07
CA SER A 308 8.05 -13.16 -15.86
C SER A 308 9.58 -13.22 -15.92
N ALA A 309 10.15 -13.58 -17.07
CA ALA A 309 11.60 -13.61 -17.27
C ALA A 309 12.20 -12.19 -17.21
N ASN A 310 11.55 -11.22 -17.87
CA ASN A 310 11.96 -9.81 -17.82
C ASN A 310 11.88 -9.25 -16.40
N TYR A 311 10.82 -9.57 -15.66
CA TYR A 311 10.67 -9.18 -14.26
C TYR A 311 11.80 -9.76 -13.39
N MET A 312 12.00 -11.07 -13.45
CA MET A 312 13.06 -11.74 -12.69
C MET A 312 14.45 -11.19 -13.03
N ASN A 313 14.79 -11.07 -14.31
CA ASN A 313 16.08 -10.52 -14.75
C ASN A 313 16.33 -9.11 -14.22
N LYS A 314 15.28 -8.26 -14.19
CA LYS A 314 15.36 -6.92 -13.63
C LYS A 314 15.66 -6.97 -12.13
N GLN A 315 14.96 -7.81 -11.38
CA GLN A 315 15.19 -7.97 -9.94
C GLN A 315 16.60 -8.51 -9.65
N LEU A 316 17.06 -9.53 -10.38
CA LEU A 316 18.43 -10.07 -10.22
C LEU A 316 19.51 -9.01 -10.49
N LYS A 317 19.31 -8.13 -11.47
CA LYS A 317 20.21 -6.99 -11.73
C LYS A 317 20.20 -5.97 -10.60
N GLU A 318 19.04 -5.72 -9.98
CA GLU A 318 18.93 -4.84 -8.81
C GLU A 318 19.70 -5.42 -7.61
N LEU A 319 19.63 -6.74 -7.39
CA LEU A 319 20.42 -7.41 -6.34
C LEU A 319 21.94 -7.26 -6.58
N GLN A 320 22.39 -7.44 -7.83
CA GLN A 320 23.80 -7.20 -8.20
C GLN A 320 24.22 -5.74 -7.96
N PHE A 321 23.36 -4.79 -8.32
CA PHE A 321 23.60 -3.37 -8.08
C PHE A 321 23.75 -3.07 -6.59
N GLN A 322 22.90 -3.64 -5.73
CA GLN A 322 22.97 -3.44 -4.28
C GLN A 322 24.27 -3.98 -3.67
N ILE A 323 24.77 -5.13 -4.13
CA ILE A 323 26.09 -5.65 -3.71
C ILE A 323 27.21 -4.69 -4.10
N ILE A 324 27.21 -4.24 -5.36
CA ILE A 324 28.26 -3.35 -5.86
C ILE A 324 28.25 -2.03 -5.09
N SER A 325 27.05 -1.49 -4.85
CA SER A 325 26.86 -0.22 -4.16
C SER A 325 27.19 -0.25 -2.68
N SER A 326 27.10 -1.41 -2.01
CA SER A 326 27.38 -1.53 -0.58
C SER A 326 28.85 -1.80 -0.27
N LYS A 327 29.60 -2.42 -1.20
CA LYS A 327 30.96 -2.92 -0.95
C LYS A 327 32.06 -2.21 -1.76
N TYR A 328 31.76 -1.74 -2.97
CA TYR A 328 32.78 -1.26 -3.92
C TYR A 328 32.83 0.26 -4.02
N SER A 329 33.82 0.76 -4.74
CA SER A 329 34.02 2.20 -4.92
C SER A 329 32.94 2.83 -5.81
N ASN A 330 32.73 4.14 -5.70
CA ASN A 330 31.83 4.86 -6.59
C ASN A 330 32.21 4.70 -8.08
N GLU A 331 33.51 4.54 -8.39
CA GLU A 331 33.98 4.28 -9.76
C GLU A 331 33.51 2.92 -10.28
N ASP A 332 33.53 1.88 -9.42
CA ASP A 332 33.04 0.54 -9.77
C ASP A 332 31.51 0.54 -9.94
N VAL A 333 30.79 1.28 -9.09
CA VAL A 333 29.34 1.48 -9.21
C VAL A 333 29.00 2.16 -10.53
N GLU A 334 29.67 3.25 -10.87
CA GLU A 334 29.43 3.98 -12.13
C GLU A 334 29.72 3.07 -13.33
N LYS A 335 30.83 2.33 -13.30
CA LYS A 335 31.18 1.36 -14.34
C LYS A 335 30.12 0.27 -14.51
N PHE A 336 29.59 -0.28 -13.41
CA PHE A 336 28.53 -1.28 -13.46
C PHE A 336 27.24 -0.71 -14.07
N LEU A 337 26.85 0.50 -13.67
CA LEU A 337 25.68 1.18 -14.21
C LEU A 337 25.82 1.47 -15.71
N GLU A 338 27.00 1.94 -16.14
CA GLU A 338 27.28 2.21 -17.55
C GLU A 338 27.27 0.93 -18.42
N GLN A 339 27.76 -0.20 -17.88
CA GLN A 339 27.68 -1.50 -18.56
C GLN A 339 26.25 -2.02 -18.70
N ASN A 340 25.33 -1.55 -17.85
CA ASN A 340 23.93 -1.97 -17.81
C ASN A 340 22.96 -0.86 -18.25
N ILE A 341 23.42 0.14 -19.01
CA ILE A 341 22.65 1.33 -19.37
C ILE A 341 21.40 1.06 -20.23
N GLU A 342 21.26 -0.14 -20.79
CA GLU A 342 20.04 -0.58 -21.49
C GLU A 342 18.87 -0.78 -20.51
N ASP A 343 19.15 -1.14 -19.25
CA ASP A 343 18.13 -1.18 -18.22
C ASP A 343 17.70 0.25 -17.84
N ALA A 344 16.39 0.50 -17.87
CA ALA A 344 15.83 1.82 -17.58
C ALA A 344 16.10 2.28 -16.13
N GLY A 345 16.11 1.36 -15.16
CA GLY A 345 16.43 1.71 -13.77
C GLY A 345 17.90 2.11 -13.63
N MET A 346 18.81 1.33 -14.22
CA MET A 346 20.25 1.63 -14.18
C MET A 346 20.57 2.95 -14.90
N ARG A 347 19.97 3.19 -16.08
CA ARG A 347 20.10 4.46 -16.81
C ARG A 347 19.65 5.66 -15.98
N GLU A 348 18.52 5.55 -15.29
CA GLU A 348 18.04 6.61 -14.42
C GLU A 348 19.06 6.94 -13.33
N ARG A 349 19.66 5.93 -12.69
CA ARG A 349 20.69 6.16 -11.65
C ARG A 349 21.89 6.93 -12.19
N VAL A 350 22.36 6.61 -13.41
CA VAL A 350 23.45 7.37 -14.07
C VAL A 350 23.01 8.81 -14.38
N ILE A 351 21.78 9.00 -14.88
CA ILE A 351 21.24 10.33 -15.16
C ILE A 351 21.17 11.17 -13.87
N LEU A 352 20.67 10.61 -12.77
CA LEU A 352 20.57 11.30 -11.48
C LEU A 352 21.96 11.68 -10.95
N SER A 353 22.93 10.77 -11.02
CA SER A 353 24.32 11.08 -10.64
C SER A 353 24.91 12.20 -11.50
N ALA A 354 24.67 12.19 -12.82
CA ALA A 354 25.12 13.26 -13.71
C ALA A 354 24.44 14.62 -13.39
N ILE A 355 23.17 14.61 -12.98
CA ILE A 355 22.48 15.82 -12.50
C ILE A 355 23.13 16.36 -11.22
N GLU A 356 23.43 15.49 -10.25
CA GLU A 356 24.08 15.87 -8.99
C GLU A 356 25.49 16.46 -9.22
N GLN A 357 26.21 15.93 -10.20
CA GLN A 357 27.54 16.42 -10.59
C GLN A 357 27.48 17.66 -11.49
N GLY A 358 26.30 18.05 -11.98
CA GLY A 358 26.12 19.17 -12.91
C GLY A 358 26.56 18.87 -14.35
N ASP A 359 26.78 17.60 -14.70
CA ASP A 359 27.10 17.17 -16.07
C ASP A 359 25.83 17.06 -16.93
N TYR A 360 25.27 18.23 -17.25
CA TYR A 360 24.06 18.31 -18.05
C TYR A 360 24.27 17.82 -19.49
N ALA A 361 25.50 17.76 -20.00
CA ALA A 361 25.78 17.19 -21.32
C ALA A 361 25.55 15.67 -21.31
N LYS A 362 26.07 14.97 -20.28
CA LYS A 362 25.82 13.53 -20.07
C LYS A 362 24.33 13.25 -19.86
N VAL A 363 23.62 14.08 -19.10
CA VAL A 363 22.15 13.96 -18.91
C VAL A 363 21.39 14.00 -20.23
N LEU A 364 21.71 14.98 -21.09
CA LEU A 364 21.05 15.13 -22.39
C LEU A 364 21.33 13.94 -23.31
N GLN A 365 22.59 13.50 -23.36
CA GLN A 365 22.97 12.31 -24.15
C GLN A 365 22.19 11.07 -23.68
N LEU A 366 22.24 10.76 -22.38
CA LEU A 366 21.59 9.58 -21.81
C LEU A 366 20.07 9.62 -21.95
N SER A 367 19.46 10.80 -21.81
CA SER A 367 18.03 10.99 -22.00
C SER A 367 17.63 10.81 -23.47
N GLN A 368 18.40 11.32 -24.41
CA GLN A 368 18.13 11.15 -25.84
C GLN A 368 18.28 9.68 -26.27
N ASP A 369 19.33 9.01 -25.82
CA ASP A 369 19.55 7.60 -26.11
C ASP A 369 18.49 6.72 -25.46
N GLY A 370 18.03 7.08 -24.25
CA GLY A 370 16.95 6.39 -23.55
C GLY A 370 15.62 6.49 -24.30
N GLN A 371 15.30 7.67 -24.85
CA GLN A 371 14.10 7.86 -25.67
C GLN A 371 14.10 6.99 -26.92
N LYS A 372 15.25 6.80 -27.57
CA LYS A 372 15.38 5.90 -28.73
C LYS A 372 15.24 4.44 -28.31
N HIS A 373 15.93 4.05 -27.23
CA HIS A 373 15.95 2.67 -26.76
C HIS A 373 14.56 2.22 -26.26
N ASN A 374 13.86 3.08 -25.51
CA ASN A 374 12.56 2.74 -24.90
C ASN A 374 11.35 3.29 -25.69
N HIS A 375 11.48 3.50 -27.01
CA HIS A 375 10.47 4.17 -27.83
C HIS A 375 9.04 3.57 -27.75
N ASP A 376 8.93 2.27 -27.45
CA ASP A 376 7.65 1.57 -27.29
C ASP A 376 6.97 1.84 -25.93
N PHE A 377 7.70 2.37 -24.95
CA PHE A 377 7.23 2.58 -23.58
C PHE A 377 7.04 4.06 -23.29
N SER A 378 5.87 4.61 -23.66
CA SER A 378 5.56 6.05 -23.54
C SER A 378 5.82 6.64 -22.15
N GLY A 379 5.53 5.91 -21.07
CA GLY A 379 5.82 6.35 -19.70
C GLY A 379 7.31 6.51 -19.41
N ILE A 380 8.15 5.59 -19.91
CA ILE A 380 9.60 5.65 -19.77
C ILE A 380 10.18 6.76 -20.66
N VAL A 381 9.66 6.91 -21.88
CA VAL A 381 10.04 8.02 -22.78
C VAL A 381 9.75 9.38 -22.16
N ASN A 382 8.58 9.57 -21.56
CA ASN A 382 8.24 10.82 -20.88
C ASN A 382 9.18 11.07 -19.69
N LYS A 383 9.52 10.03 -18.93
CA LYS A 383 10.51 10.12 -17.84
C LYS A 383 11.86 10.67 -18.33
N TRP A 384 12.37 10.17 -19.47
CA TRP A 384 13.59 10.72 -20.08
C TRP A 384 13.45 12.17 -20.54
N LYS A 385 12.28 12.56 -21.06
CA LYS A 385 12.00 13.95 -21.43
C LYS A 385 12.01 14.89 -20.23
N ARG A 386 11.55 14.45 -19.05
CA ARG A 386 11.61 15.24 -17.80
C ARG A 386 13.05 15.50 -17.37
N TYR A 387 13.93 14.50 -17.47
CA TYR A 387 15.36 14.68 -17.19
C TYR A 387 16.04 15.60 -18.21
N ALA A 388 15.74 15.44 -19.50
CA ALA A 388 16.22 16.36 -20.55
C ALA A 388 15.76 17.80 -20.29
N PHE A 389 14.49 17.99 -19.90
CA PHE A 389 13.96 19.31 -19.55
C PHE A 389 14.72 19.93 -18.37
N THR A 390 15.02 19.14 -17.34
CA THR A 390 15.80 19.58 -16.17
C THR A 390 17.20 20.05 -16.58
N ALA A 391 17.88 19.30 -17.46
CA ALA A 391 19.19 19.69 -17.98
C ALA A 391 19.12 20.98 -18.82
N HIS A 392 18.17 21.09 -19.75
CA HIS A 392 18.00 22.31 -20.55
C HIS A 392 17.63 23.53 -19.70
N LYS A 393 16.87 23.34 -18.62
CA LYS A 393 16.57 24.40 -17.65
C LYS A 393 17.81 24.91 -16.94
N ALA A 394 18.72 24.01 -16.56
CA ALA A 394 19.99 24.41 -15.94
C ALA A 394 20.94 25.11 -16.92
N LEU A 395 20.84 24.79 -18.22
CA LEU A 395 21.62 25.39 -19.30
C LEU A 395 21.00 26.67 -19.90
N ASP A 396 19.82 27.09 -19.45
CA ASP A 396 19.01 28.19 -20.04
C ASP A 396 18.68 28.02 -21.54
N ASN A 397 18.52 26.77 -22.00
CA ASN A 397 18.16 26.43 -23.38
C ASN A 397 16.65 26.55 -23.62
N LYS A 398 16.15 27.78 -23.78
CA LYS A 398 14.70 28.06 -23.88
C LYS A 398 13.99 27.42 -25.06
N GLU A 399 14.66 27.24 -26.20
CA GLU A 399 14.09 26.61 -27.39
C GLU A 399 13.79 25.13 -27.16
N ASP A 400 14.76 24.37 -26.65
CA ASP A 400 14.60 22.95 -26.33
C ASP A 400 13.60 22.74 -25.17
N MET A 401 13.64 23.60 -24.15
CA MET A 401 12.66 23.59 -23.06
C MET A 401 11.24 23.77 -23.58
N HIS A 402 11.03 24.67 -24.54
CA HIS A 402 9.74 24.92 -25.15
C HIS A 402 9.20 23.65 -25.83
N GLU A 403 10.02 23.01 -26.68
CA GLU A 403 9.62 21.80 -27.38
C GLU A 403 9.31 20.66 -26.40
N LEU A 404 10.19 20.42 -25.42
CA LEU A 404 10.00 19.35 -24.44
C LEU A 404 8.78 19.58 -23.56
N ALA A 405 8.54 20.80 -23.07
CA ALA A 405 7.35 21.11 -22.28
C ALA A 405 6.06 20.89 -23.08
N LEU A 406 6.03 21.25 -24.37
CA LEU A 406 4.89 20.94 -25.23
C LEU A 406 4.67 19.44 -25.36
N GLN A 407 5.73 18.67 -25.63
CA GLN A 407 5.63 17.21 -25.76
C GLN A 407 5.15 16.54 -24.46
N LEU A 408 5.64 16.98 -23.31
CA LEU A 408 5.25 16.49 -21.98
C LEU A 408 3.78 16.80 -21.67
N LEU A 409 3.30 18.02 -21.97
CA LEU A 409 1.90 18.41 -21.80
C LEU A 409 0.95 17.57 -22.66
N LEU A 410 1.32 17.33 -23.91
CA LEU A 410 0.56 16.46 -24.82
C LEU A 410 0.59 14.99 -24.36
N GLY A 411 1.65 14.59 -23.65
CA GLY A 411 1.83 13.26 -23.07
C GLY A 411 1.12 13.03 -21.72
N GLY A 412 0.47 14.05 -21.14
CA GLY A 412 -0.27 13.95 -19.88
C GLY A 412 0.38 14.59 -18.66
N ASP A 413 1.60 15.13 -18.80
CA ASP A 413 2.34 15.76 -17.70
C ASP A 413 1.92 17.23 -17.55
N ASN A 414 0.70 17.41 -17.04
CA ASN A 414 0.02 18.71 -16.95
C ASN A 414 0.77 19.74 -16.07
N GLU A 415 1.64 19.27 -15.17
CA GLU A 415 2.50 20.11 -14.32
C GLU A 415 3.45 21.04 -15.11
N TYR A 416 3.76 20.70 -16.37
CA TYR A 416 4.63 21.50 -17.23
C TYR A 416 3.94 22.75 -17.82
N TYR A 417 2.64 22.97 -17.56
CA TYR A 417 1.90 24.08 -18.14
C TYR A 417 2.46 25.44 -17.72
N ASP A 418 2.75 25.61 -16.43
CA ASP A 418 3.26 26.87 -15.90
C ASP A 418 4.64 27.20 -16.47
N GLU A 419 5.51 26.20 -16.58
CA GLU A 419 6.82 26.37 -17.20
C GLU A 419 6.68 26.71 -18.69
N PHE A 420 5.82 26.00 -19.43
CA PHE A 420 5.51 26.30 -20.83
C PHE A 420 5.00 27.74 -21.01
N LYS A 421 4.12 28.21 -20.11
CA LYS A 421 3.59 29.58 -20.13
C LYS A 421 4.68 30.63 -19.85
N LYS A 422 5.57 30.38 -18.89
CA LYS A 422 6.69 31.29 -18.55
C LYS A 422 7.71 31.45 -19.67
N LEU A 423 7.86 30.46 -20.54
CA LEU A 423 8.77 30.52 -21.69
C LEU A 423 8.29 31.49 -22.78
N HIS A 424 7.06 32.00 -22.70
CA HIS A 424 6.47 32.87 -23.71
C HIS A 424 6.32 34.31 -23.24
N SER A 425 6.59 35.25 -24.14
CA SER A 425 6.23 36.64 -23.93
C SER A 425 4.70 36.83 -24.00
N ALA A 426 4.18 37.84 -23.31
CA ALA A 426 2.75 38.19 -23.34
C ALA A 426 2.21 38.45 -24.77
N GLN A 427 3.06 38.95 -25.67
CA GLN A 427 2.69 39.24 -27.06
C GLN A 427 2.51 37.97 -27.90
N GLN A 428 3.30 36.93 -27.64
CA GLN A 428 3.24 35.66 -28.38
C GLN A 428 2.24 34.69 -27.76
N TRP A 429 1.98 34.82 -26.46
CA TRP A 429 1.18 33.88 -25.69
C TRP A 429 -0.22 33.65 -26.27
N SER A 430 -0.93 34.69 -26.69
CA SER A 430 -2.29 34.53 -27.23
C SER A 430 -2.33 33.61 -28.47
N LYS A 431 -1.33 33.72 -29.35
CA LYS A 431 -1.23 32.85 -30.53
C LYS A 431 -0.83 31.43 -30.14
N THR A 432 0.21 31.28 -29.33
CA THR A 432 0.70 29.97 -28.88
C THR A 432 -0.37 29.22 -28.09
N PHE A 433 -1.10 29.91 -27.21
CA PHE A 433 -2.13 29.31 -26.38
C PHE A 433 -3.26 28.70 -27.21
N ASN A 434 -3.72 29.39 -28.26
CA ASN A 434 -4.70 28.80 -29.18
C ASN A 434 -4.14 27.57 -29.92
N GLN A 435 -2.88 27.60 -30.35
CA GLN A 435 -2.23 26.44 -30.96
C GLN A 435 -2.06 25.27 -29.99
N LEU A 436 -1.81 25.56 -28.70
CA LEU A 436 -1.74 24.56 -27.64
C LEU A 436 -3.11 23.92 -27.41
N LEU A 437 -4.18 24.72 -27.32
CA LEU A 437 -5.55 24.22 -27.14
C LEU A 437 -5.96 23.24 -28.25
N GLU A 438 -5.66 23.55 -29.52
CA GLU A 438 -5.92 22.66 -30.65
C GLU A 438 -5.18 21.32 -30.54
N GLN A 439 -3.91 21.35 -30.12
CA GLN A 439 -3.13 20.13 -29.93
C GLN A 439 -3.63 19.32 -28.72
N LEU A 440 -3.94 19.97 -27.59
CA LEU A 440 -4.48 19.32 -26.40
C LEU A 440 -5.84 18.68 -26.68
N LYS A 441 -6.72 19.33 -27.44
CA LYS A 441 -8.01 18.77 -27.82
C LYS A 441 -7.89 17.41 -28.52
N LYS A 442 -6.82 17.20 -29.28
CA LYS A 442 -6.52 15.96 -29.99
C LYS A 442 -5.77 14.93 -29.13
N HIS A 443 -4.74 15.36 -28.40
CA HIS A 443 -3.78 14.45 -27.75
C HIS A 443 -4.04 14.26 -26.24
N ASN A 444 -4.59 15.28 -25.56
CA ASN A 444 -4.90 15.24 -24.13
C ASN A 444 -6.25 15.94 -23.83
N PRO A 445 -7.40 15.33 -24.21
CA PRO A 445 -8.71 15.96 -24.11
C PRO A 445 -9.17 16.22 -22.67
N TYR A 446 -8.63 15.48 -21.71
CA TYR A 446 -8.91 15.68 -20.29
C TYR A 446 -8.30 17.00 -19.82
N PHE A 447 -6.99 17.20 -20.06
CA PHE A 447 -6.33 18.45 -19.67
C PHE A 447 -6.85 19.65 -20.46
N TYR A 448 -7.18 19.48 -21.75
CA TYR A 448 -7.88 20.53 -22.53
C TYR A 448 -9.10 21.06 -21.77
N ALA A 449 -9.95 20.17 -21.26
CA ALA A 449 -11.21 20.55 -20.62
C ALA A 449 -10.99 21.25 -19.26
N THR A 450 -9.96 20.84 -18.52
CA THR A 450 -9.51 21.54 -17.31
C THR A 450 -8.98 22.93 -17.65
N LEU A 451 -8.09 23.02 -18.65
CA LEU A 451 -7.37 24.24 -18.97
C LEU A 451 -8.27 25.37 -19.48
N ILE A 452 -9.28 25.06 -20.31
CA ILE A 452 -10.23 26.08 -20.79
C ILE A 452 -11.07 26.66 -19.64
N VAL A 453 -11.29 25.91 -18.55
CA VAL A 453 -12.00 26.40 -17.35
C VAL A 453 -11.08 27.27 -16.51
N GLU A 454 -9.86 26.80 -16.24
CA GLU A 454 -8.87 27.53 -15.43
C GLU A 454 -8.49 28.88 -16.05
N GLU A 455 -8.25 28.90 -17.36
CA GLU A 455 -7.91 30.11 -18.12
C GLU A 455 -9.16 30.91 -18.56
N LYS A 456 -10.36 30.56 -18.06
CA LYS A 456 -11.63 31.28 -18.31
C LYS A 456 -11.94 31.49 -19.79
N GLN A 457 -11.69 30.47 -20.62
CA GLN A 457 -11.91 30.49 -22.06
C GLN A 457 -13.37 30.18 -22.40
N TYR A 458 -14.27 31.11 -22.07
CA TYR A 458 -15.73 30.90 -22.15
C TYR A 458 -16.21 30.43 -23.53
N ALA A 459 -15.67 31.00 -24.62
CA ALA A 459 -16.02 30.59 -25.98
C ALA A 459 -15.62 29.13 -26.27
N HIS A 460 -14.42 28.71 -25.84
CA HIS A 460 -13.94 27.34 -26.01
C HIS A 460 -14.73 26.34 -25.14
N ILE A 461 -15.18 26.74 -23.95
CA ILE A 461 -16.07 25.91 -23.11
C ILE A 461 -17.42 25.71 -23.81
N LEU A 462 -17.98 26.78 -24.39
CA LEU A 462 -19.23 26.69 -25.14
C LEU A 462 -19.09 25.75 -26.34
N ASP A 463 -18.03 25.89 -27.14
CA ASP A 463 -17.79 25.04 -28.31
C ASP A 463 -17.52 23.57 -27.91
N TYR A 464 -16.83 23.35 -26.79
CA TYR A 464 -16.66 22.00 -26.22
C TYR A 464 -18.00 21.36 -25.84
N CYS A 465 -18.94 22.14 -25.28
CA CYS A 465 -20.28 21.67 -24.99
C CYS A 465 -21.12 21.44 -26.26
N LYS A 466 -20.95 22.24 -27.33
CA LYS A 466 -21.63 21.99 -28.62
C LYS A 466 -21.18 20.68 -29.26
N GLU A 467 -19.88 20.39 -29.22
CA GLU A 467 -19.33 19.12 -29.73
C GLU A 467 -19.73 17.91 -28.87
N ARG A 468 -19.92 18.13 -27.56
CA ARG A 468 -20.29 17.08 -26.60
C ARG A 468 -21.44 17.55 -25.71
N PRO A 469 -22.70 17.53 -26.20
CA PRO A 469 -23.85 18.12 -25.50
C PRO A 469 -24.04 17.61 -24.06
N MET A 470 -23.77 16.33 -23.80
CA MET A 470 -23.86 15.74 -22.45
C MET A 470 -22.96 16.42 -21.40
N ARG A 471 -21.90 17.12 -21.82
CA ARG A 471 -21.00 17.83 -20.90
C ARG A 471 -21.64 19.11 -20.34
N ILE A 472 -22.73 19.61 -20.92
CA ILE A 472 -23.36 20.87 -20.47
C ILE A 472 -23.72 20.85 -18.98
N GLU A 473 -24.12 19.69 -18.45
CA GLU A 473 -24.45 19.53 -17.01
C GLU A 473 -23.28 19.85 -16.08
N GLN A 474 -22.05 19.61 -16.52
CA GLN A 474 -20.83 19.86 -15.75
C GLN A 474 -20.34 21.30 -15.95
N TYR A 475 -20.42 21.82 -17.18
CA TYR A 475 -19.74 23.08 -17.55
C TYR A 475 -20.64 24.32 -17.54
N TYR A 476 -21.97 24.18 -17.50
CA TYR A 476 -22.88 25.33 -17.48
C TYR A 476 -22.58 26.37 -16.39
N PRO A 477 -22.09 26.05 -15.17
CA PRO A 477 -21.83 27.06 -14.14
C PRO A 477 -20.77 28.08 -14.57
N HIS A 478 -19.88 27.71 -15.50
CA HIS A 478 -18.78 28.56 -15.95
C HIS A 478 -19.15 29.48 -17.12
N ILE A 479 -20.15 29.11 -17.94
CA ILE A 479 -20.49 29.83 -19.18
C ILE A 479 -21.87 30.47 -19.18
N ARG A 480 -22.75 30.12 -18.24
CA ARG A 480 -24.13 30.61 -18.21
C ARG A 480 -24.23 32.14 -18.16
N GLU A 481 -23.37 32.80 -17.40
CA GLU A 481 -23.42 34.27 -17.26
C GLU A 481 -23.05 34.99 -18.56
N HIS A 482 -22.24 34.36 -19.42
CA HIS A 482 -21.76 34.93 -20.68
C HIS A 482 -22.60 34.48 -21.89
N TYR A 483 -23.21 33.30 -21.83
CA TYR A 483 -23.92 32.65 -22.95
C TYR A 483 -25.25 32.03 -22.48
N TYR A 484 -26.14 32.86 -21.90
CA TYR A 484 -27.38 32.39 -21.27
C TYR A 484 -28.28 31.63 -22.25
N GLU A 485 -28.49 32.19 -23.45
CA GLU A 485 -29.39 31.65 -24.47
C GLU A 485 -28.83 30.37 -25.11
N GLU A 486 -27.54 30.36 -25.42
CA GLU A 486 -26.86 29.22 -26.03
C GLU A 486 -26.77 28.03 -25.07
N VAL A 487 -26.52 28.28 -23.79
CA VAL A 487 -26.55 27.24 -22.76
C VAL A 487 -27.96 26.66 -22.60
N CYS A 488 -29.00 27.50 -22.66
CA CYS A 488 -30.39 27.04 -22.65
C CYS A 488 -30.69 26.13 -23.85
N ALA A 489 -30.31 26.57 -25.06
CA ALA A 489 -30.48 25.79 -26.27
C ALA A 489 -29.77 24.43 -26.19
N LEU A 490 -28.53 24.41 -25.67
CA LEU A 490 -27.77 23.16 -25.48
C LEU A 490 -28.44 22.20 -24.49
N PHE A 491 -29.03 22.70 -23.39
CA PHE A 491 -29.82 21.87 -22.48
C PHE A 491 -31.03 21.27 -23.18
N ILE A 492 -31.79 22.07 -23.93
CA ILE A 492 -32.96 21.63 -24.68
C ILE A 492 -32.58 20.55 -25.71
N ASP A 493 -31.52 20.78 -26.48
CA ASP A 493 -31.04 19.85 -27.50
C ASP A 493 -30.56 18.53 -26.89
N THR A 494 -29.84 18.60 -25.76
CA THR A 494 -29.35 17.43 -25.02
C THR A 494 -30.52 16.60 -24.50
N VAL A 495 -31.50 17.23 -23.85
CA VAL A 495 -32.68 16.56 -23.31
C VAL A 495 -33.51 15.93 -24.41
N THR A 496 -33.78 16.66 -25.50
CA THR A 496 -34.56 16.17 -26.65
C THR A 496 -33.89 14.97 -27.30
N SER A 497 -32.57 15.04 -27.51
CA SER A 497 -31.79 13.95 -28.10
C SER A 497 -31.76 12.71 -27.21
N SER A 498 -31.51 12.87 -25.91
CA SER A 498 -31.51 11.79 -24.93
C SER A 498 -32.90 11.14 -24.79
N ALA A 499 -33.97 11.94 -24.79
CA ALA A 499 -35.35 11.46 -24.75
C ALA A 499 -35.70 10.63 -25.99
N LYS A 500 -35.24 11.02 -27.18
CA LYS A 500 -35.45 10.25 -28.42
C LYS A 500 -34.83 8.86 -28.35
N GLN A 501 -33.60 8.77 -27.82
CA GLN A 501 -32.81 7.53 -27.74
C GLN A 501 -33.16 6.64 -26.52
N ALA A 502 -33.80 7.20 -25.49
CA ALA A 502 -34.16 6.46 -24.29
C ALA A 502 -35.21 5.36 -24.58
N SER A 503 -34.90 4.15 -24.13
CA SER A 503 -35.73 2.94 -24.34
C SER A 503 -36.15 2.24 -23.04
N ASP A 504 -35.49 2.56 -21.93
CA ASP A 504 -35.69 1.91 -20.63
C ASP A 504 -35.82 2.95 -19.50
N ARG A 505 -36.23 2.46 -18.33
CA ARG A 505 -36.52 3.32 -17.18
C ARG A 505 -35.29 4.06 -16.65
N ARG A 506 -34.11 3.45 -16.73
CA ARG A 506 -32.86 4.09 -16.27
C ARG A 506 -32.55 5.29 -17.16
N ARG A 507 -32.63 5.15 -18.49
CA ARG A 507 -32.43 6.26 -19.43
C ARG A 507 -33.48 7.36 -19.28
N TYR A 508 -34.73 7.02 -18.96
CA TYR A 508 -35.75 8.03 -18.64
C TYR A 508 -35.40 8.83 -17.37
N GLN A 509 -34.85 8.17 -16.36
CA GLN A 509 -34.36 8.85 -15.15
C GLN A 509 -33.18 9.77 -15.44
N GLU A 510 -32.26 9.38 -16.34
CA GLU A 510 -31.15 10.22 -16.79
C GLU A 510 -31.66 11.51 -17.47
N VAL A 511 -32.65 11.40 -18.37
CA VAL A 511 -33.31 12.58 -18.98
C VAL A 511 -33.92 13.50 -17.92
N CYS A 512 -34.62 12.91 -16.94
CA CYS A 512 -35.23 13.67 -15.85
C CYS A 512 -34.18 14.37 -14.95
N ARG A 513 -33.03 13.74 -14.76
CA ARG A 513 -31.88 14.31 -14.05
C ARG A 513 -31.34 15.55 -14.79
N THR A 514 -31.17 15.48 -16.11
CA THR A 514 -30.74 16.63 -16.93
C THR A 514 -31.73 17.79 -16.84
N ILE A 515 -33.04 17.53 -16.94
CA ILE A 515 -34.09 18.56 -16.77
C ILE A 515 -34.03 19.18 -15.37
N THR A 516 -33.77 18.39 -14.34
CA THR A 516 -33.61 18.90 -12.96
C THR A 516 -32.39 19.82 -12.86
N ILE A 517 -31.29 19.48 -13.51
CA ILE A 517 -30.09 20.33 -13.58
C ILE A 517 -30.39 21.63 -14.33
N MET A 518 -31.09 21.56 -15.46
CA MET A 518 -31.54 22.75 -16.22
C MET A 518 -32.39 23.70 -15.35
N ARG A 519 -33.31 23.18 -14.53
CA ARG A 519 -34.08 23.99 -13.57
C ARG A 519 -33.20 24.64 -12.51
N LYS A 520 -32.25 23.90 -11.94
CA LYS A 520 -31.28 24.44 -10.96
C LYS A 520 -30.37 25.50 -11.60
N ALA A 521 -30.07 25.33 -12.89
CA ALA A 521 -29.41 26.30 -13.74
C ALA A 521 -30.32 27.48 -14.14
N GLY A 522 -31.47 27.70 -13.48
CA GLY A 522 -32.31 28.89 -13.61
C GLY A 522 -33.23 28.94 -14.84
N TYR A 523 -33.23 27.93 -15.70
CA TYR A 523 -34.09 27.84 -16.89
C TYR A 523 -35.44 27.19 -16.56
N VAL A 524 -36.16 27.71 -15.55
CA VAL A 524 -37.36 27.07 -15.00
C VAL A 524 -38.54 27.07 -15.99
N LEU A 525 -38.73 28.18 -16.70
CA LEU A 525 -39.82 28.34 -17.67
C LEU A 525 -39.60 27.42 -18.86
N GLU A 526 -38.39 27.43 -19.42
CA GLU A 526 -37.97 26.64 -20.56
C GLU A 526 -37.99 25.14 -20.24
N ALA A 527 -37.54 24.74 -19.04
CA ALA A 527 -37.64 23.35 -18.60
C ALA A 527 -39.11 22.88 -18.44
N THR A 528 -39.99 23.76 -17.98
CA THR A 528 -41.43 23.45 -17.83
C THR A 528 -42.10 23.28 -19.19
N GLN A 529 -41.77 24.15 -20.14
CA GLN A 529 -42.21 24.01 -21.53
C GLN A 529 -41.69 22.71 -22.14
N LEU A 530 -40.41 22.40 -21.95
CA LEU A 530 -39.78 21.17 -22.45
C LEU A 530 -40.42 19.90 -21.88
N ILE A 531 -40.78 19.88 -20.59
CA ILE A 531 -41.55 18.77 -19.99
C ILE A 531 -42.91 18.62 -20.68
N ALA A 532 -43.61 19.72 -20.96
CA ALA A 532 -44.90 19.68 -21.65
C ALA A 532 -44.75 19.13 -23.08
N ASP A 533 -43.73 19.57 -23.81
CA ASP A 533 -43.44 19.12 -25.18
C ASP A 533 -43.10 17.62 -25.22
N LEU A 534 -42.30 17.13 -24.26
CA LEU A 534 -41.96 15.70 -24.15
C LEU A 534 -43.18 14.83 -23.81
N LEU A 535 -44.07 15.30 -22.93
CA LEU A 535 -45.32 14.61 -22.60
C LEU A 535 -46.25 14.50 -23.81
N GLN A 536 -46.30 15.54 -24.66
CA GLN A 536 -47.07 15.53 -25.90
C GLN A 536 -46.44 14.64 -26.97
N THR A 537 -45.11 14.61 -27.06
CA THR A 537 -44.36 13.86 -28.07
C THR A 537 -44.35 12.35 -27.81
N TYR A 538 -44.32 11.92 -26.54
CA TYR A 538 -44.18 10.50 -26.15
C TYR A 538 -45.33 9.94 -25.30
N PRO A 539 -46.62 10.10 -25.67
CA PRO A 539 -47.75 9.73 -24.82
C PRO A 539 -47.89 8.22 -24.58
N LYS A 540 -47.28 7.39 -25.46
CA LYS A 540 -47.33 5.92 -25.38
C LYS A 540 -46.21 5.33 -24.52
N ARG A 541 -45.21 6.11 -24.10
CA ARG A 541 -44.10 5.65 -23.24
C ARG A 541 -44.46 5.82 -21.76
N ARG A 542 -45.34 4.95 -21.23
CA ARG A 542 -45.93 5.07 -19.87
C ARG A 542 -44.88 5.29 -18.76
N ALA A 543 -43.82 4.48 -18.73
CA ALA A 543 -42.75 4.64 -17.74
C ALA A 543 -42.03 6.00 -17.84
N PHE A 544 -41.87 6.55 -19.04
CA PHE A 544 -41.25 7.87 -19.23
C PHE A 544 -42.18 9.00 -18.75
N VAL A 545 -43.47 8.89 -19.07
CA VAL A 545 -44.50 9.82 -18.59
C VAL A 545 -44.56 9.85 -17.06
N ASP A 546 -44.45 8.69 -16.41
CA ASP A 546 -44.43 8.60 -14.95
C ASP A 546 -43.21 9.31 -14.34
N GLU A 547 -42.01 9.14 -14.92
CA GLU A 547 -40.81 9.84 -14.44
C GLU A 547 -40.90 11.36 -14.69
N LEU A 548 -41.39 11.82 -15.86
CA LEU A 548 -41.57 13.25 -16.16
C LEU A 548 -42.58 13.94 -15.23
N ARG A 549 -43.64 13.23 -14.81
CA ARG A 549 -44.66 13.78 -13.89
C ARG A 549 -44.13 14.02 -12.48
N LYS A 550 -43.09 13.29 -12.05
CA LYS A 550 -42.44 13.52 -10.75
C LYS A 550 -41.65 14.84 -10.71
N LEU A 551 -41.37 15.43 -11.86
CA LEU A 551 -40.65 16.70 -11.96
C LEU A 551 -41.57 17.93 -11.93
N LYS A 552 -42.90 17.76 -11.94
CA LYS A 552 -43.84 18.88 -11.88
C LYS A 552 -43.88 19.54 -10.51
#